data_AF-A0A967N829-F1
#
_entry.id   AF-A0A967N829-F1
#
_cell.length_a   1.000
_cell.length_b   1.000
_cell.length_c   1.000
_cell.angle_alpha   90.00
_cell.angle_beta   90.00
_cell.angle_gamma   90.00
#
_symmetry.space_group_name_H-M   'P 1'
#
loop_
_entity.id
_entity.type
_entity.pdbx_description
1 polymer ?
#
loop_
_entity_poly.entity_id
_entity_poly.type
_entity_poly.pdbx_seq_one_letter_code
_entity_poly.pdbx_strand_id
1 'polypeptide(L)'
;MAHKNTQTVISEVEELARAGRMKEAMEAAASTPGPAAAILLAGLKRIEEQRIREGALEQAISTTGTIELGFLERGLVILATVANVAPL
;
A
#
# COMPACT_ATOMS: atom_id res chain seq x y z
N MET A 1 6.94 -8.94 -13.85
CA MET A 1 6.05 -7.84 -13.44
C MET A 1 6.73 -7.09 -12.31
N ALA A 2 6.81 -5.77 -12.43
CA ALA A 2 7.82 -4.94 -11.77
C ALA A 2 7.71 -4.94 -10.25
N HIS A 3 8.69 -5.52 -9.58
CA HIS A 3 8.96 -5.29 -8.17
C HIS A 3 9.64 -3.90 -8.08
N LYS A 4 8.87 -2.80 -8.09
CA LYS A 4 9.44 -1.56 -7.57
C LYS A 4 9.76 -1.83 -6.10
N ASN A 5 11.00 -1.54 -5.69
CA ASN A 5 11.39 -1.67 -4.29
C ASN A 5 10.43 -0.79 -3.46
N THR A 6 9.85 -1.34 -2.39
CA THR A 6 8.93 -0.61 -1.51
C THR A 6 9.49 0.76 -1.08
N GLN A 7 10.81 0.84 -0.89
CA GLN A 7 11.49 2.10 -0.59
C GLN A 7 11.35 3.13 -1.71
N THR A 8 11.43 2.71 -2.97
CA THR A 8 11.33 3.60 -4.14
C THR A 8 9.94 4.22 -4.26
N VAL A 9 8.87 3.44 -4.07
CA VAL A 9 7.51 4.00 -4.15
C VAL A 9 7.22 4.92 -2.97
N ILE A 10 7.72 4.59 -1.77
CA ILE A 10 7.58 5.46 -0.60
C ILE A 10 8.31 6.79 -0.86
N SER A 11 9.56 6.76 -1.32
CA SER A 11 10.34 7.98 -1.57
C SER A 11 9.72 8.83 -2.69
N GLU A 12 9.30 8.21 -3.80
CA GLU A 12 8.67 8.90 -4.94
C GLU A 12 7.35 9.60 -4.52
N VAL A 13 6.51 8.90 -3.77
CA VAL A 13 5.25 9.46 -3.25
C VAL A 13 5.51 10.58 -2.24
N GLU A 14 6.48 10.40 -1.35
CA GLU A 14 6.84 11.41 -0.36
C GLU A 14 7.35 12.71 -1.00
N GLU A 15 8.25 12.60 -1.98
CA GLU A 15 8.77 13.76 -2.72
C GLU A 15 7.65 14.53 -3.43
N LEU A 16 6.76 13.84 -4.13
CA LEU A 16 5.63 14.44 -4.84
C LEU A 16 4.64 15.10 -3.87
N ALA A 17 4.32 14.42 -2.76
CA ALA A 17 3.42 14.95 -1.74
C ALA A 17 3.99 16.20 -1.06
N ARG A 18 5.29 16.20 -0.70
CA ARG A 18 5.96 17.37 -0.11
C ARG A 18 6.05 18.55 -1.08
N ALA A 19 6.16 18.28 -2.38
CA ALA A 19 6.11 19.30 -3.43
C ALA A 19 4.68 19.82 -3.73
N GLY A 20 3.65 19.33 -3.03
CA GLY A 20 2.25 19.70 -3.26
C GLY A 20 1.62 19.06 -4.51
N ARG A 21 2.34 18.13 -5.16
CA ARG A 21 1.92 17.46 -6.41
C ARG A 21 1.06 16.23 -6.09
N MET A 22 -0.07 16.45 -5.43
CA MET A 22 -0.93 15.38 -4.87
C MET A 22 -1.47 14.41 -5.93
N LYS A 23 -1.89 14.92 -7.09
CA LYS A 23 -2.38 14.09 -8.20
C LYS A 23 -1.31 13.12 -8.72
N GLU A 24 -0.10 13.61 -8.86
CA GLU A 24 1.03 12.84 -9.35
C GLU A 24 1.47 11.80 -8.31
N ALA A 25 1.43 12.15 -7.03
CA ALA A 25 1.67 11.20 -5.93
C ALA A 25 0.66 10.03 -5.97
N MET A 26 -0.62 10.32 -6.19
CA MET A 26 -1.64 9.28 -6.34
C MET A 26 -1.45 8.43 -7.59
N GLU A 27 -1.04 9.01 -8.70
CA GLU A 27 -0.79 8.28 -9.95
C GLU A 27 0.45 7.37 -9.84
N ALA A 28 1.52 7.84 -9.19
CA ALA A 28 2.69 7.03 -8.87
C ALA A 28 2.35 5.83 -7.97
N ALA A 29 1.50 6.04 -6.96
CA ALA A 29 1.01 4.96 -6.10
C ALA A 29 0.08 4.00 -6.88
N ALA A 30 -0.85 4.50 -7.68
CA ALA A 30 -1.81 3.68 -8.43
C ALA A 30 -1.17 2.84 -9.54
N SER A 31 -0.09 3.33 -10.14
CA SER A 31 0.66 2.61 -11.19
C SER A 31 1.66 1.59 -10.63
N THR A 32 1.88 1.58 -9.32
CA THR A 32 2.82 0.65 -8.67
C THR A 32 2.08 -0.56 -8.09
N PRO A 33 2.35 -1.78 -8.57
CA PRO A 33 1.79 -2.98 -7.98
C PRO A 33 2.36 -3.23 -6.58
N GLY A 34 1.49 -3.57 -5.63
CA GLY A 34 1.90 -4.05 -4.31
C GLY A 34 1.19 -3.36 -3.15
N PRO A 35 1.24 -3.99 -1.96
CA PRO A 35 0.45 -3.56 -0.81
C PRO A 35 0.87 -2.17 -0.28
N ALA A 36 2.16 -1.86 -0.31
CA ALA A 36 2.65 -0.54 0.12
C ALA A 36 2.07 0.60 -0.73
N ALA A 37 2.02 0.41 -2.06
CA ALA A 37 1.46 1.38 -2.98
C ALA A 37 -0.06 1.53 -2.80
N ALA A 38 -0.77 0.43 -2.56
CA ALA A 38 -2.21 0.45 -2.26
C ALA A 38 -2.53 1.22 -0.97
N ILE A 39 -1.74 1.04 0.08
CA ILE A 39 -1.88 1.78 1.35
C ILE A 39 -1.63 3.28 1.13
N LEU A 40 -0.56 3.64 0.43
CA LEU A 40 -0.24 5.04 0.11
C LEU A 40 -1.38 5.70 -0.67
N LEU A 41 -1.88 5.06 -1.73
CA LEU A 41 -3.00 5.57 -2.52
C LEU A 41 -4.26 5.80 -1.67
N ALA A 42 -4.59 4.88 -0.77
CA ALA A 42 -5.75 5.01 0.11
C ALA A 42 -5.60 6.16 1.12
N GLY A 43 -4.38 6.43 1.60
CA GLY A 43 -4.08 7.58 2.45
C GLY A 43 -4.21 8.91 1.69
N LEU A 44 -3.57 9.00 0.51
CA LEU A 44 -3.58 10.21 -0.32
C LEU A 44 -4.99 10.61 -0.76
N LYS A 45 -5.84 9.66 -1.17
CA LYS A 45 -7.24 9.94 -1.52
C LYS A 45 -8.03 10.58 -0.38
N ARG A 46 -7.80 10.13 0.86
CA ARG A 46 -8.49 10.68 2.04
C ARG A 46 -8.00 12.08 2.41
N ILE A 47 -6.72 12.37 2.15
CA ILE A 47 -6.16 13.72 2.27
C ILE A 47 -6.81 14.64 1.22
N GLU A 48 -6.90 14.20 -0.04
CA GLU A 48 -7.51 14.97 -1.14
C GLU A 48 -8.99 15.28 -0.89
N GLU A 49 -9.76 14.33 -0.35
CA GLU A 49 -11.18 14.53 -0.02
C GLU A 49 -11.43 15.56 1.12
N GLN A 50 -10.40 16.19 1.69
CA GLN A 50 -10.48 17.07 2.87
C GLN A 50 -11.19 16.45 4.08
N ARG A 51 -11.25 15.11 4.16
CA ARG A 51 -11.89 14.37 5.26
C ARG A 51 -10.94 14.16 6.44
N ILE A 52 -9.99 15.09 6.63
CA ILE A 52 -9.08 15.06 7.77
C ILE A 52 -9.82 15.63 8.98
N ARG A 53 -10.66 14.79 9.59
CA ARG A 53 -10.88 14.87 11.04
C ARG A 53 -9.69 14.17 11.69
N GLU A 54 -9.16 14.71 12.78
CA GLU A 54 -8.12 14.01 13.57
C GLU A 54 -8.50 12.54 13.77
N GLY A 55 -7.56 11.63 13.50
CA GLY A 55 -7.75 10.17 13.63
C GLY A 55 -8.36 9.46 12.42
N ALA A 56 -8.99 10.17 11.48
CA ALA A 56 -9.64 9.54 10.33
C ALA A 56 -8.62 8.96 9.32
N LEU A 57 -7.42 9.55 9.23
CA LEU A 57 -6.34 9.09 8.35
C LEU A 57 -5.65 7.84 8.92
N GLU A 58 -5.41 7.80 10.22
CA GLU A 58 -4.79 6.67 10.91
C GLU A 58 -5.70 5.44 10.84
N GLN A 59 -6.99 5.61 11.12
CA GLN A 59 -7.98 4.53 11.04
C GLN A 59 -8.09 3.99 9.61
N ALA A 60 -8.07 4.89 8.64
CA ALA A 60 -8.05 4.60 7.23
C ALA A 60 -6.86 3.77 6.77
N ILE A 61 -5.65 4.19 7.14
CA ILE A 61 -4.40 3.49 6.84
C ILE A 61 -4.40 2.13 7.53
N SER A 62 -4.76 2.06 8.81
CA SER A 62 -4.85 0.81 9.57
C SER A 62 -5.84 -0.19 8.96
N THR A 63 -7.01 0.29 8.53
CA THR A 63 -8.03 -0.54 7.87
C THR A 63 -7.50 -1.12 6.55
N THR A 64 -6.95 -0.27 5.67
CA THR A 64 -6.37 -0.73 4.40
C THR A 64 -5.18 -1.67 4.64
N GLY A 65 -4.31 -1.35 5.60
CA GLY A 65 -3.20 -2.22 5.99
C GLY A 65 -3.65 -3.61 6.44
N THR A 66 -4.71 -3.69 7.26
CA THR A 66 -5.30 -4.96 7.70
C THR A 66 -5.85 -5.77 6.52
N ILE A 67 -6.54 -5.12 5.59
CA ILE A 67 -7.09 -5.78 4.38
C ILE A 67 -5.95 -6.37 3.53
N GLU A 68 -4.92 -5.58 3.25
CA GLU A 68 -3.78 -6.01 2.44
C GLU A 68 -2.96 -7.11 3.12
N LEU A 69 -2.78 -7.05 4.44
CA LEU A 69 -2.15 -8.12 5.23
C LEU A 69 -2.94 -9.44 5.14
N GLY A 70 -4.27 -9.39 5.19
CA GLY A 70 -5.11 -10.57 5.00
C GLY A 70 -4.91 -11.26 3.64
N PHE A 71 -4.65 -10.49 2.57
CA PHE A 71 -4.30 -11.06 1.27
C PHE A 71 -2.93 -11.75 1.30
N LEU A 72 -1.93 -11.15 1.98
CA LEU A 72 -0.60 -11.74 2.15
C LEU A 72 -0.66 -13.03 2.97
N GLU A 73 -1.36 -13.04 4.09
CA GLU A 73 -1.55 -14.23 4.94
C GLU A 73 -2.14 -15.40 4.16
N ARG A 74 -3.15 -15.14 3.33
CA ARG A 74 -3.77 -16.17 2.50
C ARG A 74 -2.80 -16.77 1.48
N GLY A 75 -1.92 -15.96 0.89
CA GLY A 75 -0.85 -16.43 0.02
C GLY A 75 0.22 -17.24 0.77
N LEU A 76 0.60 -16.79 1.97
CA LEU A 76 1.57 -17.47 2.83
C LEU A 76 1.07 -18.84 3.30
N VAL A 77 -0.22 -18.99 3.63
CA VAL A 77 -0.80 -20.30 4.01
C VAL A 77 -0.67 -21.32 2.88
N ILE A 78 -0.92 -20.91 1.62
CA ILE A 78 -0.73 -21.79 0.47
C ILE A 78 0.75 -22.17 0.30
N LEU A 79 1.65 -21.19 0.40
CA LEU A 79 3.10 -21.43 0.31
C LEU A 79 3.59 -22.36 1.43
N ALA A 80 3.12 -22.18 2.67
CA ALA A 80 3.46 -23.03 3.80
C ALA A 80 2.96 -24.47 3.60
N THR A 81 1.75 -24.63 3.05
CA THR A 81 1.19 -25.95 2.72
C THR A 81 2.03 -26.66 1.68
N VAL A 82 2.40 -25.96 0.60
CA VAL A 82 3.29 -26.52 -0.44
C VAL A 82 4.65 -26.84 0.14
N ALA A 83 5.26 -25.95 0.94
CA ALA A 83 6.56 -26.19 1.55
C ALA A 83 6.58 -27.40 2.50
N ASN A 84 5.46 -27.70 3.15
CA ASN A 84 5.34 -28.84 4.08
C ASN A 84 4.96 -30.17 3.38
N VAL A 85 4.44 -30.12 2.15
CA VAL A 85 3.96 -31.30 1.39
C VAL A 85 4.83 -31.61 0.16
N ALA A 86 5.52 -30.62 -0.41
CA ALA A 86 6.51 -30.83 -1.46
C ALA A 86 7.71 -31.62 -0.88
N PRO A 87 8.21 -32.60 -1.63
CA PRO A 87 8.41 -33.98 -1.19
C PRO A 87 9.36 -34.12 0.02
N LEU A 88 8.83 -34.78 1.06
CA LEU A 88 9.57 -35.83 1.78
C LEU A 88 9.94 -36.96 0.83
#